data_AF-A0A392PB17-F1
#
_entry.id   AF-A0A392PB17-F1
#
_cell.length_a   1.000
_cell.length_b   1.000
_cell.length_c   1.000
_cell.angle_alpha   90.00
_cell.angle_beta   90.00
_cell.angle_gamma   90.00
#
_symmetry.space_group_name_H-M   'P 1'
#
loop_
_entity.id
_entity.type
_entity.pdbx_description
1 polymer ?
#
loop_
_entity_poly.entity_id
_entity_poly.type
_entity_poly.pdbx_seq_one_letter_code
_entity_poly.pdbx_strand_id
1 'polypeptide(L)'
;MELFTQKRVSSFQPIREEELTNLIQRIDSQQGSSINITQLVVSSTFAIIARAVFGNKCKVQEFESLENGESIAGGFDLAELFPSAKWLQRVSGYRPKLERFHRQIDQILENIIIEHKEAKSKAKEGQGKGEDLVDVLLNFQGSNDSYQDICLTDNNIKAIIL
;
A
#
# COMPACT_ATOMS: atom_id res chain seq x y z
N MET A 1 -19.15 9.41 1.65
CA MET A 1 -17.99 9.43 2.57
C MET A 1 -17.40 8.03 2.52
N GLU A 2 -16.39 7.83 1.67
CA GLU A 2 -16.11 6.50 1.14
C GLU A 2 -14.98 5.76 1.88
N LEU A 3 -13.89 6.45 2.24
CA LEU A 3 -12.62 5.78 2.53
C LEU A 3 -12.36 5.46 4.01
N PHE A 4 -12.46 6.45 4.89
CA PHE A 4 -12.06 6.33 6.30
C PHE A 4 -13.24 6.39 7.27
N THR A 5 -14.41 5.91 6.84
CA THR A 5 -15.58 5.86 7.72
C THR A 5 -15.52 4.66 8.65
N GLN A 6 -16.15 4.76 9.83
CA GLN A 6 -16.28 3.63 10.74
C GLN A 6 -16.90 2.40 10.05
N LYS A 7 -17.87 2.61 9.16
CA LYS A 7 -18.49 1.54 8.37
C LYS A 7 -17.46 0.83 7.48
N ARG A 8 -16.59 1.57 6.79
CA ARG A 8 -15.53 1.00 5.94
C ARG A 8 -14.42 0.33 6.76
N VAL A 9 -14.03 0.90 7.89
CA VAL A 9 -13.07 0.28 8.81
C VAL A 9 -13.60 -1.05 9.35
N SER A 10 -14.90 -1.11 9.68
CA SER A 10 -15.57 -2.35 10.12
C SER A 10 -15.69 -3.38 9.00
N SER A 11 -15.86 -2.98 7.73
CA SER A 11 -15.92 -3.96 6.62
C SER A 11 -14.62 -4.73 6.41
N PHE A 12 -13.48 -4.20 6.88
CA PHE A 12 -12.19 -4.91 6.86
C PHE A 12 -11.94 -5.81 8.07
N GLN A 13 -12.93 -5.99 8.96
CA GLN A 13 -12.81 -6.91 10.10
C GLN A 13 -12.43 -8.34 9.69
N PRO A 14 -13.03 -8.96 8.66
CA PRO A 14 -12.66 -10.32 8.26
C PRO A 14 -11.19 -10.45 7.86
N ILE A 15 -10.63 -9.43 7.20
CA ILE A 15 -9.20 -9.39 6.83
C ILE A 15 -8.34 -9.41 8.08
N ARG A 16 -8.67 -8.59 9.09
CA ARG A 16 -7.91 -8.54 10.36
C ARG A 16 -7.98 -9.86 11.12
N GLU A 17 -9.15 -10.48 11.18
CA GLU A 17 -9.33 -11.77 11.86
C GLU A 17 -8.53 -12.88 11.17
N GLU A 18 -8.54 -12.92 9.84
CA GLU A 18 -7.79 -13.88 9.05
C GLU A 18 -6.26 -13.70 9.24
N GLU A 19 -5.76 -12.47 9.11
CA GLU A 19 -4.33 -12.19 9.27
C GLU A 19 -3.85 -12.40 10.71
N LEU A 20 -4.69 -12.12 11.71
CA LEU A 20 -4.38 -12.44 13.10
C LEU A 20 -4.33 -13.95 13.35
N THR A 21 -5.24 -14.71 12.73
CA THR A 21 -5.22 -16.17 12.80
C THR A 21 -3.93 -16.72 12.16
N ASN A 22 -3.53 -16.20 11.00
CA ASN A 22 -2.28 -16.55 10.34
C ASN A 22 -1.06 -16.23 11.20
N LEU A 23 -1.05 -15.07 11.89
CA LEU A 23 0.00 -14.70 12.82
C LEU A 23 0.13 -15.69 13.98
N ILE A 24 -1.00 -16.06 14.60
CA ILE A 24 -1.03 -17.02 15.71
C ILE A 24 -0.47 -18.38 15.24
N GLN A 25 -0.90 -18.85 14.07
CA GLN A 25 -0.39 -20.11 13.51
C GLN A 25 1.11 -20.06 13.22
N ARG A 26 1.62 -18.93 12.70
CA ARG A 26 3.08 -18.73 12.50
C ARG A 26 3.84 -18.79 13.82
N ILE A 27 3.34 -18.14 14.87
CA ILE A 27 3.96 -18.18 16.21
C ILE A 27 3.96 -19.61 16.76
N ASP A 28 2.83 -20.29 16.69
CA ASP A 28 2.67 -21.66 17.18
C ASP A 28 3.62 -22.64 16.48
N SER A 29 3.78 -22.51 15.16
CA SER A 29 4.71 -23.34 14.37
C SER A 29 6.19 -23.18 14.75
N GLN A 30 6.55 -22.11 15.47
CA GLN A 30 7.93 -21.83 15.90
C GLN A 30 8.16 -22.15 17.38
N GLN A 31 7.28 -22.96 17.98
CA GLN A 31 7.38 -23.37 19.37
C GLN A 31 8.77 -23.93 19.70
N GLY A 32 9.34 -23.46 20.81
CA GLY A 32 10.67 -23.86 21.29
C GLY A 32 11.84 -23.12 20.64
N SER A 33 11.59 -22.21 19.69
CA SER A 33 12.60 -21.34 19.09
C SER A 33 12.48 -19.90 19.59
N SER A 34 13.58 -19.14 19.54
CA SER A 34 13.53 -17.69 19.72
C SER A 34 12.91 -17.05 18.47
N ILE A 35 11.88 -16.23 18.65
CA ILE A 35 11.15 -15.58 17.56
C ILE A 35 11.26 -14.05 17.66
N ASN A 36 11.30 -13.38 16.52
CA ASN A 36 11.21 -11.92 16.45
C ASN A 36 9.74 -11.50 16.30
N ILE A 37 9.07 -11.27 17.43
CA ILE A 37 7.65 -10.89 17.46
C ILE A 37 7.42 -9.56 16.74
N THR A 38 8.34 -8.60 16.85
CA THR A 38 8.23 -7.31 16.17
C THR A 38 8.13 -7.48 14.67
N GLN A 39 9.02 -8.30 14.08
CA GLN A 39 9.00 -8.56 12.64
C GLN A 39 7.70 -9.27 12.20
N LEU A 40 7.23 -10.23 13.00
CA LEU A 40 5.98 -10.95 12.70
C LEU A 40 4.77 -10.00 12.73
N VAL A 41 4.67 -9.13 13.74
CA VAL A 41 3.59 -8.15 13.87
C VAL A 41 3.64 -7.10 12.75
N VAL A 42 4.83 -6.62 12.38
CA VAL A 42 5.02 -5.68 11.26
C VAL A 42 4.56 -6.32 9.94
N SER A 43 5.02 -7.55 9.62
CA SER A 43 4.60 -8.27 8.42
C SER A 43 3.08 -8.52 8.39
N SER A 44 2.47 -8.93 9.51
CA SER A 44 1.02 -9.10 9.60
C SER A 44 0.25 -7.79 9.45
N THR A 45 0.76 -6.69 10.01
CA THR A 45 0.14 -5.36 9.85
C THR A 45 0.20 -4.92 8.40
N PHE A 46 1.35 -5.14 7.74
CA PHE A 46 1.53 -4.85 6.33
C PHE A 46 0.57 -5.69 5.46
N ALA A 47 0.41 -6.99 5.75
CA ALA A 47 -0.54 -7.85 5.04
C ALA A 47 -1.99 -7.35 5.17
N ILE A 48 -2.41 -6.90 6.35
CA ILE A 48 -3.73 -6.28 6.57
C ILE A 48 -3.90 -5.03 5.71
N ILE A 49 -2.92 -4.12 5.74
CA ILE A 49 -2.95 -2.87 4.96
C ILE A 49 -3.00 -3.19 3.46
N ALA A 50 -2.11 -4.06 2.98
CA ALA A 50 -2.04 -4.45 1.58
C ALA A 50 -3.38 -5.05 1.09
N ARG A 51 -4.01 -5.92 1.88
CA ARG A 51 -5.31 -6.50 1.53
C ARG A 51 -6.46 -5.49 1.59
N ALA A 52 -6.42 -4.55 2.52
CA ALA A 52 -7.42 -3.48 2.60
C ALA A 52 -7.30 -2.49 1.44
N VAL A 53 -6.07 -2.21 1.00
CA VAL A 53 -5.79 -1.22 -0.05
C VAL A 53 -5.93 -1.82 -1.45
N PHE A 54 -5.30 -2.98 -1.69
CA PHE A 54 -5.13 -3.59 -3.01
C PHE A 54 -5.96 -4.86 -3.22
N GLY A 55 -6.73 -5.27 -2.21
CA GLY A 55 -7.38 -6.58 -2.20
C GLY A 55 -6.37 -7.73 -2.25
N ASN A 56 -6.78 -8.87 -2.82
CA ASN A 56 -5.90 -10.02 -3.02
C ASN A 56 -5.00 -9.90 -4.27
N LYS A 57 -4.89 -8.69 -4.85
CA LYS A 57 -4.16 -8.43 -6.10
C LYS A 57 -2.70 -8.02 -5.86
N CYS A 58 -2.37 -7.63 -4.63
CA CYS A 58 -0.98 -7.34 -4.24
C CYS A 58 -0.33 -8.57 -3.61
N LYS A 59 0.86 -8.96 -4.11
CA LYS A 59 1.70 -9.94 -3.43
C LYS A 59 2.53 -9.24 -2.36
N VAL A 60 2.27 -9.55 -1.09
CA VAL A 60 2.99 -8.99 0.08
C VAL A 60 4.52 -9.03 -0.08
N GLN A 61 5.04 -10.07 -0.74
CA GLN A 61 6.47 -10.25 -1.04
C GLN A 61 7.07 -9.13 -1.90
N GLU A 62 6.29 -8.48 -2.78
CA GLU A 62 6.78 -7.42 -3.66
C GLU A 62 7.18 -6.17 -2.86
N PHE A 63 6.51 -5.91 -1.74
CA PHE A 63 6.82 -4.80 -0.84
C PHE A 63 7.75 -5.21 0.31
N GLU A 64 7.69 -6.45 0.81
CA GLU A 64 8.68 -6.95 1.79
C GLU A 64 10.11 -6.96 1.21
N SER A 65 10.24 -7.20 -0.10
CA SER A 65 11.51 -7.08 -0.83
C SER A 65 12.06 -5.65 -0.82
N LEU A 66 11.18 -4.66 -0.72
CA LEU A 66 11.49 -3.24 -0.69
C LEU A 66 11.94 -2.81 0.71
N GLU A 67 11.27 -3.33 1.74
CA GLU A 67 11.58 -3.07 3.16
C GLU A 67 12.91 -3.69 3.60
N ASN A 68 13.22 -4.91 3.13
CA ASN A 68 14.49 -5.59 3.43
C ASN A 68 15.71 -4.97 2.72
N GLY A 69 15.48 -4.08 1.75
CA GLY A 69 16.53 -3.46 0.94
C GLY A 69 17.18 -2.25 1.58
N GLU A 70 16.40 -1.22 1.92
CA GLU A 70 16.91 0.03 2.48
C GLU A 70 15.76 0.74 3.24
N SER A 71 15.91 0.98 4.55
CA SER A 71 15.00 1.84 5.33
C SER A 71 15.13 3.30 4.87
N ILE A 72 14.50 3.62 3.74
CA ILE A 72 14.47 4.95 3.14
C ILE A 72 13.21 5.68 3.58
N ALA A 73 12.08 4.98 3.73
CA ALA A 73 10.80 5.59 4.11
C ALA A 73 10.80 6.26 5.49
N GLY A 74 11.70 5.84 6.40
CA GLY A 74 11.93 6.46 7.71
C GLY A 74 13.25 7.22 7.83
N GLY A 75 14.00 7.36 6.73
CA GLY A 75 15.28 8.06 6.71
C GLY A 75 15.08 9.57 6.76
N PHE A 76 15.83 10.25 7.63
CA PHE A 76 15.78 11.69 7.74
C PHE A 76 16.79 12.32 6.76
N ASP A 77 16.36 13.17 5.82
CA ASP A 77 17.32 13.94 5.00
C ASP A 77 17.86 15.11 5.83
N LEU A 78 19.13 15.08 6.23
CA LEU A 78 19.78 16.17 6.95
C LEU A 78 19.68 17.52 6.22
N ALA A 79 19.49 17.49 4.90
CA ALA A 79 19.26 18.70 4.12
C ALA A 79 17.89 19.36 4.38
N GLU A 80 16.91 18.64 4.93
CA GLU A 80 15.62 19.21 5.34
C GLU A 80 15.76 20.06 6.61
N LEU A 81 16.65 19.68 7.54
CA LEU A 81 16.95 20.48 8.74
C LEU A 81 17.84 21.68 8.45
N PHE A 82 18.70 21.59 7.42
CA PHE A 82 19.64 22.65 7.07
C PHE A 82 19.54 23.05 5.59
N PRO A 83 18.47 23.79 5.19
CA PRO A 83 18.21 24.14 3.79
C PRO A 83 19.35 24.96 3.13
N SER A 84 20.14 25.66 3.95
CA SER A 84 21.31 26.44 3.53
C SER A 84 22.52 25.57 3.17
N ALA A 85 22.61 24.36 3.71
CA ALA A 85 23.73 23.43 3.50
C ALA A 85 23.46 22.49 2.31
N LYS A 86 23.26 23.06 1.11
CA LYS A 86 22.93 22.32 -0.14
C LYS A 86 23.92 21.20 -0.53
N TRP A 87 25.14 21.22 0.02
CA TRP A 87 26.12 20.16 -0.19
C TRP A 87 25.75 18.85 0.52
N LEU A 88 24.97 18.89 1.62
CA LEU A 88 24.49 17.71 2.33
C LEU A 88 23.65 16.80 1.42
N GLN A 89 22.85 17.38 0.53
CA GLN A 89 22.07 16.63 -0.47
C GLN A 89 22.94 15.83 -1.44
N ARG A 90 24.19 16.28 -1.69
CA ARG A 90 25.12 15.60 -2.60
C ARG A 90 25.93 14.52 -1.90
N VAL A 91 26.20 14.68 -0.60
CA VAL A 91 27.04 13.75 0.18
C VAL A 91 26.22 12.65 0.86
N SER A 92 24.95 12.90 1.20
CA SER A 92 24.13 11.94 1.92
C SER A 92 23.82 10.66 1.13
N GLY A 93 23.88 10.72 -0.21
CA GLY A 93 23.47 9.61 -1.09
C GLY A 93 21.98 9.25 -0.95
N TYR A 94 21.20 10.04 -0.20
CA TYR A 94 19.82 9.76 0.16
C TYR A 94 18.88 9.95 -1.03
N ARG A 95 19.06 11.04 -1.80
CA ARG A 95 18.23 11.34 -2.97
C ARG A 95 18.25 10.22 -4.04
N PRO A 96 19.40 9.72 -4.51
CA PRO A 96 19.42 8.62 -5.48
C PRO A 96 18.77 7.33 -4.97
N LYS A 97 18.86 7.06 -3.66
CA LYS A 97 18.19 5.92 -3.02
C LYS A 97 16.68 6.10 -3.01
N LEU A 98 16.20 7.28 -2.58
CA LEU A 98 14.78 7.63 -2.60
C LEU A 98 14.19 7.60 -4.00
N GLU A 99 14.91 8.10 -5.01
CA GLU A 99 14.47 8.01 -6.41
C GLU A 99 14.35 6.57 -6.91
N ARG A 100 15.29 5.68 -6.54
CA ARG A 100 15.22 4.25 -6.90
C ARG A 100 14.03 3.57 -6.23
N PHE A 101 13.84 3.82 -4.93
CA PHE A 101 12.71 3.32 -4.16
C PHE A 101 11.37 3.80 -4.74
N HIS A 102 11.26 5.10 -5.05
CA HIS A 102 10.07 5.66 -5.66
C HIS A 102 9.76 5.03 -7.02
N ARG A 103 10.77 4.78 -7.87
CA ARG A 103 10.57 4.06 -9.15
C ARG A 103 10.07 2.64 -8.97
N GLN A 104 10.57 1.92 -7.96
CA GLN A 104 10.12 0.56 -7.67
C GLN A 104 8.66 0.54 -7.22
N ILE A 105 8.27 1.43 -6.29
CA ILE A 105 6.87 1.54 -5.86
C ILE A 105 5.98 1.98 -7.02
N ASP A 106 6.40 2.98 -7.80
CA ASP A 106 5.61 3.47 -8.93
C ASP A 106 5.28 2.36 -9.94
N GLN A 107 6.23 1.45 -10.20
CA GLN A 107 6.02 0.27 -11.05
C GLN A 107 5.04 -0.73 -10.43
N ILE A 108 5.16 -1.01 -9.13
CA ILE A 108 4.23 -1.92 -8.43
C ILE A 108 2.81 -1.33 -8.46
N LEU A 109 2.66 -0.05 -8.13
CA LEU A 109 1.36 0.61 -8.12
C LEU A 109 0.75 0.73 -9.53
N GLU A 110 1.55 0.96 -10.56
CA GLU A 110 1.08 0.95 -11.95
C GLU A 110 0.48 -0.41 -12.31
N ASN A 111 1.20 -1.51 -12.03
CA ASN A 111 0.72 -2.86 -12.31
C ASN A 111 -0.59 -3.15 -11.55
N ILE A 112 -0.65 -2.78 -10.28
CA ILE A 112 -1.85 -2.92 -9.46
C ILE A 112 -3.03 -2.14 -10.08
N ILE A 113 -2.84 -0.88 -10.47
CA ILE A 113 -3.89 -0.06 -11.08
C ILE A 113 -4.38 -0.70 -12.39
N ILE A 114 -3.48 -1.19 -13.24
CA ILE A 114 -3.82 -1.90 -14.48
C ILE A 114 -4.67 -3.14 -14.17
N GLU A 115 -4.25 -3.97 -13.23
CA GLU A 115 -5.00 -5.18 -12.84
C GLU A 115 -6.41 -4.84 -12.33
N HIS A 116 -6.58 -3.76 -11.57
CA HIS A 116 -7.89 -3.31 -11.09
C HIS A 116 -8.78 -2.82 -12.24
N LYS A 117 -8.23 -2.03 -13.18
CA LYS A 117 -8.95 -1.57 -14.37
C LYS A 117 -9.39 -2.74 -15.26
N GLU A 118 -8.52 -3.72 -15.45
CA GLU A 118 -8.85 -4.93 -16.22
C GLU A 118 -9.90 -5.80 -15.52
N ALA A 119 -9.82 -5.95 -14.20
CA ALA A 119 -10.82 -6.69 -13.44
C ALA A 119 -12.19 -6.00 -13.54
N LYS A 120 -12.22 -4.67 -13.46
CA LYS A 120 -13.45 -3.86 -13.57
C LYS A 120 -14.08 -3.95 -14.95
N SER A 121 -13.29 -3.97 -16.03
CA SER A 121 -13.83 -4.11 -17.41
C SER A 121 -14.35 -5.51 -17.73
N LYS A 122 -13.82 -6.54 -17.08
CA LYS A 122 -14.24 -7.95 -17.24
C LYS A 122 -15.41 -8.35 -16.33
N ALA A 123 -15.67 -7.59 -15.27
CA ALA A 123 -16.75 -7.89 -14.33
C ALA A 123 -18.12 -7.62 -14.96
N LYS A 124 -19.04 -8.59 -14.86
CA LYS A 124 -20.47 -8.34 -15.12
C LYS A 124 -21.07 -7.63 -13.91
N GLU A 125 -21.93 -6.64 -14.14
CA GLU A 125 -22.71 -5.98 -13.08
C GLU A 125 -23.33 -7.03 -12.15
N GLY A 126 -22.96 -6.99 -10.86
CA GLY A 126 -23.51 -7.88 -9.82
C GLY A 126 -22.59 -9.00 -9.31
N GLN A 127 -21.36 -9.17 -9.82
CA GLN A 127 -20.37 -10.02 -9.12
C GLN A 127 -19.77 -9.25 -7.93
N GLY A 128 -20.40 -9.40 -6.77
CA GLY A 128 -19.98 -8.83 -5.49
C GLY A 128 -18.65 -9.37 -4.98
N LYS A 129 -17.53 -8.98 -5.61
CA LYS A 129 -16.24 -8.97 -4.92
C LYS A 129 -16.22 -7.78 -3.97
N GLY A 130 -15.63 -7.97 -2.79
CA GLY A 130 -15.40 -6.88 -1.85
C GLY A 130 -14.56 -5.79 -2.52
N GLU A 131 -15.10 -4.57 -2.54
CA GLU A 131 -14.43 -3.39 -3.07
C GLU A 131 -13.25 -3.00 -2.16
N ASP A 132 -12.07 -2.79 -2.74
CA ASP A 132 -10.87 -2.32 -2.04
C ASP A 132 -10.64 -0.81 -2.21
N LEU A 133 -9.57 -0.23 -1.64
CA LEU A 133 -9.31 1.21 -1.72
C LEU A 133 -9.07 1.66 -3.18
N VAL A 134 -8.31 0.87 -3.95
CA VAL A 134 -8.01 1.18 -5.35
C VAL A 134 -9.28 1.19 -6.18
N ASP A 135 -10.17 0.20 -5.98
CA ASP A 135 -11.48 0.17 -6.65
C ASP A 135 -12.30 1.45 -6.37
N VAL A 136 -12.32 1.91 -5.11
CA VAL A 136 -13.01 3.17 -4.76
C VAL A 136 -12.38 4.37 -5.46
N LEU A 137 -11.04 4.50 -5.42
CA LEU A 137 -10.34 5.63 -6.04
C LEU A 137 -10.54 5.65 -7.56
N LEU A 138 -10.56 4.49 -8.22
CA LEU A 138 -10.85 4.36 -9.64
C LEU A 138 -12.29 4.74 -10.02
N ASN A 139 -13.24 4.72 -9.08
CA ASN A 139 -14.59 5.23 -9.34
C ASN A 139 -14.63 6.75 -9.56
N PHE A 140 -13.59 7.47 -9.11
CA PHE A 140 -13.42 8.92 -9.36
C PHE A 140 -12.59 9.21 -10.62
N GLN A 141 -12.22 8.18 -11.39
CA GLN A 141 -11.53 8.34 -12.67
C GLN A 141 -12.58 8.40 -13.79
N GLY A 142 -12.89 9.62 -14.25
CA GLY A 142 -13.68 9.85 -15.46
C GLY A 142 -15.21 9.64 -15.33
N SER A 143 -15.84 10.15 -14.27
CA SER A 143 -17.30 10.15 -14.19
C SER A 143 -17.92 11.03 -15.29
N ASN A 144 -18.57 10.39 -16.27
CA ASN A 144 -19.62 10.97 -17.10
C ASN A 144 -20.93 11.25 -16.31
N ASP A 145 -20.94 10.99 -15.01
CA ASP A 145 -22.03 11.36 -14.11
C ASP A 145 -21.82 12.79 -13.61
N SER A 146 -22.78 13.64 -13.97
CA SER A 146 -22.89 15.10 -13.82
C SER A 146 -22.77 15.67 -12.39
N TYR A 147 -22.27 14.93 -11.40
CA TYR A 147 -22.29 15.31 -9.99
C TYR A 147 -20.97 15.11 -9.22
N GLN A 148 -19.85 14.84 -9.89
CA GLN A 148 -18.53 14.73 -9.23
C GLN A 148 -17.52 15.70 -9.85
N ASP A 149 -17.22 16.79 -9.13
CA ASP A 149 -16.27 17.83 -9.54
C ASP A 149 -14.78 17.39 -9.54
N ILE A 150 -14.50 16.12 -9.24
CA ILE A 150 -13.14 15.62 -9.03
C ILE A 150 -12.88 14.46 -9.99
N CYS A 151 -11.92 14.67 -10.89
CA CYS A 151 -11.40 13.63 -11.78
C CYS A 151 -9.99 13.26 -11.33
N LEU A 152 -9.81 12.05 -10.79
CA LEU A 152 -8.51 11.56 -10.37
C LEU A 152 -7.74 11.00 -11.56
N THR A 153 -6.46 11.36 -11.66
CA THR A 153 -5.49 10.72 -12.56
C THR A 153 -4.82 9.54 -11.86
N ASP A 154 -4.19 8.64 -12.63
CA ASP A 154 -3.42 7.53 -12.06
C ASP A 154 -2.34 8.02 -11.10
N ASN A 155 -1.67 9.13 -11.43
CA ASN A 155 -0.69 9.76 -10.54
C ASN A 155 -1.30 10.24 -9.23
N ASN A 156 -2.56 10.73 -9.23
CA ASN A 156 -3.24 11.10 -7.99
C ASN A 156 -3.55 9.86 -7.15
N ILE A 157 -4.00 8.77 -7.78
CA ILE A 157 -4.29 7.51 -7.10
C ILE A 157 -3.02 6.95 -6.46
N LYS A 158 -1.91 6.88 -7.22
CA LYS A 158 -0.61 6.44 -6.69
C LYS A 158 -0.15 7.31 -5.53
N ALA A 159 -0.27 8.64 -5.64
CA ALA A 159 0.15 9.57 -4.60
C ALA A 159 -0.71 9.52 -3.32
N ILE A 160 -1.96 9.05 -3.39
CA ILE A 160 -2.82 8.85 -2.22
C ILE A 160 -2.45 7.55 -1.47
N ILE A 161 -1.98 6.55 -2.21
CA ILE A 161 -1.61 5.23 -1.67
C ILE A 161 -0.21 5.24 -1.05
N LEU A 162 0.70 6.01 -1.64
CA LEU A 162 2.12 6.10 -1.29
C LEU A 162 2.35 7.08 -0.13
#